data_AF-A0A3N5JDR9-F1
#
_entry.id   AF-A0A3N5JDR9-F1
#
_cell.length_a   1.000
_cell.length_b   1.000
_cell.length_c   1.000
_cell.angle_alpha   90.00
_cell.angle_beta   90.00
_cell.angle_gamma   90.00
#
_symmetry.space_group_name_H-M   'P 1'
#
loop_
_entity.id
_entity.type
_entity.pdbx_description
1 polymer ?
#
loop_
_entity_poly.entity_id
_entity_poly.type
_entity_poly.pdbx_seq_one_letter_code
_entity_poly.pdbx_strand_id
1 'polypeptide(L)'
;MKIKTLFIPAIIAALALSCAGTFTDSEYFSRLDAFISAGDYAQALVNIEEAKEKQKFAYKDRLLYYLDKGVLLSYQGDYEQSNQCLNDAETAMEELFTKSISSAAASFLLNDNILPYYGETYENIYVNIFKALNYLNLNKLDDAYVEVRRVNVKLVELEDKNKRLVESLNSAQDASIPFKMQAGNFYDDALAHYLSYLIFRAQGEPDNCRISLQKLQKAWDANGEIYNFSMPSVLKKELQAFEAGRGGDPQAMKNGRLALIAFVGNAPRKKAIGGLITTYDNAIGISELDVPIALPNI
;
A
#
# COMPACT_ATOMS: atom_id res chain seq x y z
N MET A 1 26.65 44.44 -30.12
CA MET A 1 26.74 43.86 -28.77
C MET A 1 26.86 42.34 -28.92
N LYS A 2 28.07 41.77 -28.80
CA LYS A 2 28.30 40.32 -28.95
C LYS A 2 27.93 39.63 -27.64
N ILE A 3 26.68 39.19 -27.52
CA ILE A 3 26.26 38.34 -26.40
C ILE A 3 27.01 37.01 -26.55
N LYS A 4 27.83 36.72 -25.53
CA LYS A 4 28.80 35.65 -25.49
C LYS A 4 28.13 34.30 -25.79
N THR A 5 28.59 33.63 -26.84
CA THR A 5 28.34 32.22 -27.18
C THR A 5 28.78 31.23 -26.09
N LEU A 6 29.32 31.72 -24.96
CA LEU A 6 29.74 30.95 -23.80
C LEU A 6 28.58 30.56 -22.86
N PHE A 7 27.40 31.20 -22.97
CA PHE A 7 26.24 30.89 -22.12
C PHE A 7 25.45 29.67 -22.58
N ILE A 8 25.42 29.41 -23.89
CA ILE A 8 24.70 28.26 -24.49
C ILE A 8 25.31 26.91 -24.05
N PRO A 9 26.63 26.68 -24.08
CA PRO A 9 27.20 25.42 -23.61
C PRO A 9 27.06 25.23 -22.08
N ALA A 10 27.01 26.31 -21.30
CA ALA A 10 26.79 26.23 -19.85
C ALA A 10 25.35 25.81 -19.49
N ILE A 11 24.36 26.27 -20.27
CA ILE A 11 22.95 25.87 -20.11
C ILE A 11 22.74 24.42 -20.57
N ILE A 12 23.42 23.98 -21.64
CA ILE A 12 23.39 22.58 -22.10
C ILE A 12 24.06 21.63 -21.09
N ALA A 13 25.18 22.05 -20.48
CA ALA A 13 25.84 21.27 -19.42
C ALA A 13 24.99 21.19 -18.14
N ALA A 14 24.25 22.24 -17.79
CA ALA A 14 23.32 22.24 -16.66
C ALA A 14 22.09 21.34 -16.91
N LEU A 15 21.61 21.24 -18.16
CA LEU A 15 20.54 20.33 -18.55
C LEU A 15 20.99 18.86 -18.59
N ALA A 16 22.26 18.58 -18.93
CA ALA A 16 22.81 17.23 -18.97
C ALA A 16 23.03 16.61 -17.57
N LEU A 17 23.20 17.43 -16.52
CA LEU A 17 23.33 16.98 -15.12
C LEU A 17 21.97 16.65 -14.47
N SER A 18 20.85 16.99 -15.10
CA SER A 18 19.49 16.77 -14.55
C SER A 18 18.91 15.39 -14.86
N CYS A 19 19.63 14.52 -15.60
CA CYS A 19 19.09 13.27 -16.14
C CYS A 19 19.59 11.97 -15.45
N ALA A 20 20.29 12.03 -14.32
CA ALA A 20 20.89 10.84 -13.69
C ALA A 20 20.21 10.39 -12.37
N GLY A 21 19.09 10.99 -11.98
CA GLY A 21 18.40 10.68 -10.72
C GLY A 21 17.30 9.63 -10.85
N THR A 22 17.49 8.56 -11.63
CA THR A 22 16.57 7.42 -11.55
C THR A 22 16.93 6.59 -10.32
N PHE A 23 15.97 6.45 -9.43
CA PHE A 23 15.97 5.66 -8.19
C PHE A 23 16.08 4.16 -8.51
N THR A 24 17.24 3.77 -9.04
CA THR A 24 17.67 2.39 -9.31
C THR A 24 19.06 2.22 -8.71
N ASP A 25 19.23 2.62 -7.45
CA ASP A 25 20.42 2.25 -6.70
C ASP A 25 20.24 0.81 -6.22
N SER A 26 20.51 -0.13 -7.12
CA SER A 26 20.40 -1.57 -6.84
C SER A 26 21.24 -1.97 -5.64
N GLU A 27 22.31 -1.22 -5.33
CA GLU A 27 23.19 -1.50 -4.20
C GLU A 27 22.54 -1.20 -2.85
N TYR A 28 21.80 -0.07 -2.73
CA TYR A 28 21.03 0.26 -1.51
C TYR A 28 20.04 -0.87 -1.17
N PHE A 29 19.20 -1.22 -2.15
CA PHE A 29 18.16 -2.24 -1.96
C PHE A 29 18.76 -3.63 -1.75
N SER A 30 19.86 -3.98 -2.44
CA SER A 30 20.51 -5.27 -2.24
C SER A 30 21.09 -5.42 -0.83
N ARG A 31 21.71 -4.36 -0.28
CA ARG A 31 22.22 -4.36 1.09
C ARG A 31 21.07 -4.43 2.11
N LEU A 32 20.00 -3.68 1.87
CA LEU A 32 18.82 -3.69 2.73
C LEU A 32 18.18 -5.09 2.78
N ASP A 33 17.96 -5.70 1.61
CA ASP A 33 17.44 -7.07 1.47
C ASP A 33 18.31 -8.08 2.23
N ALA A 34 19.64 -7.95 2.15
CA ALA A 34 20.58 -8.83 2.83
C ALA A 34 20.47 -8.71 4.37
N PHE A 35 20.40 -7.49 4.90
CA PHE A 35 20.24 -7.26 6.34
C PHE A 35 18.90 -7.78 6.86
N ILE A 36 17.80 -7.48 6.16
CA ILE A 36 16.46 -7.97 6.52
C ILE A 36 16.41 -9.50 6.50
N SER A 37 16.98 -10.13 5.48
CA SER A 37 17.02 -11.60 5.35
C SER A 37 17.83 -12.27 6.46
N ALA A 38 18.82 -11.58 7.00
CA ALA A 38 19.63 -12.04 8.12
C ALA A 38 18.98 -11.73 9.50
N GLY A 39 17.88 -10.99 9.53
CA GLY A 39 17.28 -10.47 10.76
C GLY A 39 18.11 -9.36 11.43
N ASP A 40 19.08 -8.78 10.70
CA ASP A 40 19.94 -7.70 11.19
C ASP A 40 19.29 -6.34 10.96
N TYR A 41 18.20 -6.08 11.68
CA TYR A 41 17.44 -4.83 11.56
C TYR A 41 18.24 -3.60 11.99
N ALA A 42 19.23 -3.78 12.87
CA ALA A 42 20.11 -2.70 13.30
C ALA A 42 20.96 -2.18 12.13
N GLN A 43 21.58 -3.08 11.36
CA GLN A 43 22.33 -2.68 10.16
C GLN A 43 21.41 -2.18 9.03
N ALA A 44 20.20 -2.73 8.92
CA ALA A 44 19.20 -2.20 7.99
C ALA A 44 18.83 -0.72 8.31
N LEU A 45 18.69 -0.39 9.60
CA LEU A 45 18.44 0.98 10.06
C LEU A 45 19.64 1.90 9.83
N VAL A 46 20.87 1.42 10.01
CA VAL A 46 22.06 2.21 9.64
C VAL A 46 22.07 2.51 8.13
N ASN A 47 21.76 1.51 7.30
CA ASN A 47 21.74 1.66 5.85
C ASN A 47 20.70 2.72 5.40
N ILE A 48 19.49 2.72 5.96
CA ILE A 48 18.47 3.71 5.58
C ILE A 48 18.82 5.12 6.04
N GLU A 49 19.44 5.29 7.20
CA GLU A 49 19.92 6.60 7.65
C GLU A 49 21.06 7.12 6.78
N GLU A 50 22.04 6.27 6.42
CA GLU A 50 23.09 6.66 5.48
C GLU A 50 22.52 7.07 4.12
N ALA A 51 21.51 6.36 3.62
CA ALA A 51 20.83 6.70 2.37
C ALA A 51 20.16 8.08 2.46
N LYS A 52 19.52 8.38 3.59
CA LYS A 52 18.94 9.70 3.85
C LYS A 52 20.00 10.81 3.97
N GLU A 53 21.11 10.58 4.67
CA GLU A 53 22.22 11.54 4.78
C GLU A 53 22.84 11.86 3.40
N LYS A 54 22.96 10.85 2.55
CA LYS A 54 23.39 10.98 1.15
C LYS A 54 22.32 11.60 0.23
N GLN A 55 21.23 12.13 0.80
CA GLN A 55 20.10 12.75 0.09
C GLN A 55 19.45 11.83 -0.95
N LYS A 56 19.49 10.50 -0.75
CA LYS A 56 18.82 9.55 -1.64
C LYS A 56 17.30 9.61 -1.55
N PHE A 57 16.77 10.16 -0.45
CA PHE A 57 15.36 10.49 -0.28
C PHE A 57 15.20 12.00 -0.40
N ALA A 58 14.83 12.48 -1.59
CA ALA A 58 14.44 13.88 -1.75
C ALA A 58 13.18 14.17 -0.92
N TYR A 59 12.88 15.45 -0.65
CA TYR A 59 11.65 15.84 0.06
C TYR A 59 10.39 15.23 -0.57
N LYS A 60 10.37 15.05 -1.90
CA LYS A 60 9.26 14.45 -2.65
C LYS A 60 9.11 12.92 -2.46
N ASP A 61 10.14 12.26 -1.94
CA ASP A 61 10.22 10.80 -1.75
C ASP A 61 10.33 10.44 -0.25
N ARG A 62 10.16 11.44 0.64
CA ARG A 62 10.32 11.28 2.10
C ARG A 62 9.37 10.25 2.72
N LEU A 63 8.25 9.98 2.05
CA LEU A 63 7.31 8.96 2.48
C LEU A 63 7.96 7.58 2.56
N LEU A 64 8.72 7.19 1.53
CA LEU A 64 9.39 5.88 1.48
C LEU A 64 10.35 5.70 2.67
N TYR A 65 11.09 6.75 3.01
CA TYR A 65 11.97 6.74 4.17
C TYR A 65 11.19 6.45 5.48
N TYR A 66 10.06 7.12 5.71
CA TYR A 66 9.27 6.91 6.93
C TYR A 66 8.61 5.53 6.98
N LEU A 67 8.13 5.03 5.84
CA LEU A 67 7.55 3.69 5.72
C LEU A 67 8.59 2.61 6.03
N ASP A 68 9.71 2.62 5.30
CA ASP A 68 10.78 1.62 5.46
C ASP A 68 11.35 1.65 6.89
N LYS A 69 11.68 2.84 7.40
CA LYS A 69 12.20 2.99 8.76
C LYS A 69 11.18 2.54 9.81
N GLY A 70 9.91 2.91 9.64
CA GLY A 70 8.83 2.52 10.55
C GLY A 70 8.70 1.00 10.64
N VAL A 71 8.68 0.30 9.50
CA VAL A 71 8.59 -1.17 9.47
C VAL A 71 9.86 -1.83 10.05
N LEU A 72 11.05 -1.33 9.73
CA LEU A 72 12.30 -1.86 10.30
C LEU A 72 12.36 -1.72 11.82
N LEU A 73 11.92 -0.58 12.38
CA LEU A 73 11.81 -0.39 13.82
C LEU A 73 10.81 -1.35 14.45
N SER A 74 9.69 -1.64 13.76
CA SER A 74 8.72 -2.65 14.22
C SER A 74 9.36 -4.04 14.31
N TYR A 75 10.12 -4.44 13.28
CA TYR A 75 10.84 -5.72 13.28
C TYR A 75 11.97 -5.79 14.31
N GLN A 76 12.64 -4.67 14.58
CA GLN A 76 13.65 -4.57 15.64
C GLN A 76 13.04 -4.65 17.05
N GLY A 77 11.73 -4.41 17.20
CA GLY A 77 11.04 -4.35 18.49
C GLY A 77 10.97 -2.95 19.10
N ASP A 78 11.42 -1.92 18.37
CA ASP A 78 11.35 -0.51 18.79
C ASP A 78 10.00 0.10 18.44
N TYR A 79 8.93 -0.47 18.99
CA TYR A 79 7.54 -0.19 18.61
C TYR A 79 7.12 1.28 18.80
N GLU A 80 7.64 1.97 19.82
CA GLU A 80 7.31 3.39 20.05
C GLU A 80 7.91 4.30 18.97
N GLN A 81 9.18 4.09 18.62
CA GLN A 81 9.84 4.83 17.54
C GLN A 81 9.25 4.46 16.18
N SER A 82 8.87 3.19 16.00
CA SER A 82 8.14 2.74 14.81
C SER A 82 6.84 3.52 14.65
N ASN A 83 6.02 3.63 15.71
CA ASN A 83 4.78 4.39 15.69
C ASN A 83 4.99 5.88 15.39
N GLN A 84 6.08 6.49 15.88
CA GLN A 84 6.43 7.87 15.53
C GLN A 84 6.74 8.00 14.03
N CYS A 85 7.60 7.13 13.48
CA CYS A 85 7.91 7.15 12.05
C CYS A 85 6.66 6.90 11.19
N LEU A 86 5.77 6.00 11.61
CA LEU A 86 4.53 5.71 10.90
C LEU A 86 3.52 6.87 10.97
N ASN A 87 3.51 7.67 12.03
CA ASN A 87 2.74 8.93 12.08
C ASN A 87 3.33 9.99 11.11
N ASP A 88 4.65 10.08 11.03
CA ASP A 88 5.33 10.95 10.06
C ASP A 88 5.02 10.50 8.62
N ALA A 89 4.89 9.19 8.39
CA ALA A 89 4.43 8.65 7.12
C ALA A 89 3.00 9.09 6.78
N GLU A 90 2.03 8.97 7.70
CA GLU A 90 0.64 9.44 7.48
C GLU A 90 0.63 10.95 7.13
N THR A 91 1.41 11.76 7.86
CA THR A 91 1.53 13.20 7.59
C THR A 91 2.16 13.47 6.21
N ALA A 92 3.22 12.73 5.86
CA ALA A 92 3.85 12.86 4.55
C ALA A 92 2.90 12.46 3.41
N MET A 93 2.08 11.41 3.56
CA MET A 93 1.07 11.02 2.57
C MET A 93 0.10 12.18 2.30
N GLU A 94 -0.45 12.80 3.34
CA GLU A 94 -1.41 13.91 3.20
C GLU A 94 -0.79 15.15 2.54
N GLU A 95 0.41 15.55 2.96
CA GLU A 95 1.11 16.69 2.41
C GLU A 95 1.52 16.48 0.95
N LEU A 96 2.03 15.30 0.61
CA LEU A 96 2.45 14.95 -0.75
C LEU A 96 1.25 14.80 -1.68
N PHE A 97 0.12 14.27 -1.19
CA PHE A 97 -1.13 14.22 -1.95
C PHE A 97 -1.69 15.63 -2.24
N THR A 98 -1.73 16.50 -1.24
CA THR A 98 -2.15 17.89 -1.43
C THR A 98 -1.25 18.59 -2.46
N LYS A 99 0.06 18.36 -2.36
CA LYS A 99 1.03 18.89 -3.31
C LYS A 99 0.85 18.32 -4.71
N SER A 100 0.55 17.04 -4.87
CA SER A 100 0.34 16.41 -6.19
C SER A 100 -0.87 17.03 -6.91
N ILE A 101 -1.96 17.29 -6.19
CA ILE A 101 -3.14 17.99 -6.73
C ILE A 101 -2.76 19.39 -7.20
N SER A 102 -2.05 20.17 -6.38
CA SER A 102 -1.62 21.53 -6.76
C SER A 102 -0.60 21.53 -7.91
N SER A 103 0.23 20.48 -8.01
CA SER A 103 1.26 20.35 -9.05
C SER A 103 0.70 19.83 -10.37
N ALA A 104 -0.45 19.14 -10.38
CA ALA A 104 -1.08 18.62 -11.59
C ALA A 104 -1.42 19.74 -12.60
N ALA A 105 -1.71 20.96 -12.13
CA ALA A 105 -1.89 22.13 -13.00
C ALA A 105 -0.58 22.61 -13.65
N ALA A 106 0.57 22.35 -13.03
CA ALA A 106 1.89 22.73 -13.52
C ALA A 106 2.61 21.61 -14.29
N SER A 107 2.25 20.33 -14.09
CA SER A 107 2.86 19.18 -14.79
C SER A 107 2.45 19.10 -16.27
N PHE A 108 1.36 19.75 -16.70
CA PHE A 108 1.11 19.95 -18.14
C PHE A 108 2.23 20.72 -18.85
N LEU A 109 3.08 21.44 -18.11
CA LEU A 109 4.18 22.25 -18.64
C LEU A 109 5.57 21.67 -18.33
N LEU A 110 5.68 20.65 -17.46
CA LEU A 110 6.95 20.12 -16.94
C LEU A 110 6.92 18.59 -16.80
N ASN A 111 8.06 17.94 -17.02
CA ASN A 111 8.26 16.49 -17.00
C ASN A 111 7.60 15.76 -15.79
N ASP A 112 6.92 14.64 -16.06
CA ASP A 112 6.23 13.77 -15.09
C ASP A 112 7.11 13.29 -13.91
N ASN A 113 8.44 13.28 -14.07
CA ASN A 113 9.40 12.92 -13.01
C ASN A 113 9.41 13.87 -11.78
N ILE A 114 8.64 14.96 -11.84
CA ILE A 114 8.54 15.98 -10.77
C ILE A 114 7.42 15.66 -9.78
N LEU A 115 6.48 14.77 -10.12
CA LEU A 115 5.35 14.50 -9.24
C LEU A 115 5.80 13.85 -7.92
N PRO A 116 5.32 14.34 -6.76
CA PRO A 116 5.63 13.76 -5.47
C PRO A 116 4.98 12.39 -5.30
N TYR A 117 5.73 11.43 -4.75
CA TYR A 117 5.19 10.11 -4.42
C TYR A 117 4.45 10.17 -3.08
N TYR A 118 3.12 10.13 -3.11
CA TYR A 118 2.26 10.26 -1.93
C TYR A 118 1.77 8.91 -1.36
N GLY A 119 2.26 7.80 -1.91
CA GLY A 119 1.93 6.46 -1.47
C GLY A 119 0.72 5.86 -2.17
N GLU A 120 0.67 4.54 -2.17
CA GLU A 120 -0.45 3.76 -2.67
C GLU A 120 -1.49 3.54 -1.57
N THR A 121 -2.74 3.26 -1.97
CA THR A 121 -3.83 3.07 -0.99
C THR A 121 -3.55 1.92 -0.02
N TYR A 122 -2.93 0.84 -0.48
CA TYR A 122 -2.58 -0.29 0.37
C TYR A 122 -1.51 0.09 1.41
N GLU A 123 -0.49 0.88 1.05
CA GLU A 123 0.54 1.33 1.99
C GLU A 123 -0.08 2.14 3.12
N ASN A 124 -1.05 3.01 2.80
CA ASN A 124 -1.79 3.80 3.77
C ASN A 124 -2.58 2.93 4.77
N ILE A 125 -3.17 1.82 4.30
CA ILE A 125 -3.81 0.84 5.17
C ILE A 125 -2.79 0.12 6.05
N TYR A 126 -1.65 -0.31 5.46
CA TYR A 126 -0.60 -1.04 6.17
C TYR A 126 0.07 -0.20 7.27
N VAL A 127 0.13 1.12 7.12
CA VAL A 127 0.60 2.01 8.19
C VAL A 127 -0.18 1.77 9.49
N ASN A 128 -1.52 1.74 9.46
CA ASN A 128 -2.29 1.48 10.68
C ASN A 128 -2.26 0.01 11.10
N ILE A 129 -2.08 -0.94 10.17
CA ILE A 129 -1.86 -2.35 10.53
C ILE A 129 -0.59 -2.49 11.39
N PHE A 130 0.53 -1.92 10.94
CA PHE A 130 1.78 -1.95 11.71
C PHE A 130 1.65 -1.19 13.03
N LYS A 131 0.99 -0.02 13.05
CA LYS A 131 0.73 0.69 14.30
C LYS A 131 -0.10 -0.13 15.28
N ALA A 132 -1.15 -0.82 14.81
CA ALA A 132 -1.96 -1.71 15.63
C ALA A 132 -1.12 -2.86 16.22
N LEU A 133 -0.28 -3.50 15.40
CA LEU A 133 0.64 -4.56 15.85
C LEU A 133 1.65 -4.03 16.87
N ASN A 134 2.22 -2.86 16.65
CA ASN A 134 3.14 -2.19 17.57
C ASN A 134 2.46 -1.91 18.92
N TYR A 135 1.24 -1.36 18.90
CA TYR A 135 0.47 -1.10 20.12
C TYR A 135 0.11 -2.39 20.87
N LEU A 136 -0.21 -3.48 20.17
CA LEU A 136 -0.39 -4.80 20.79
C LEU A 136 0.88 -5.26 21.51
N ASN A 137 2.06 -5.13 20.89
CA ASN A 137 3.33 -5.48 21.52
C ASN A 137 3.68 -4.58 22.71
N LEU A 138 3.18 -3.34 22.73
CA LEU A 138 3.28 -2.40 23.85
C LEU A 138 2.21 -2.64 24.94
N ASN A 139 1.38 -3.68 24.83
CA ASN A 139 0.23 -3.94 25.70
C ASN A 139 -0.79 -2.78 25.75
N LYS A 140 -0.88 -2.00 24.68
CA LYS A 140 -1.78 -0.85 24.51
C LYS A 140 -2.97 -1.24 23.63
N LEU A 141 -3.87 -2.08 24.16
CA LEU A 141 -4.99 -2.63 23.40
C LEU A 141 -5.97 -1.55 22.89
N ASP A 142 -6.19 -0.49 23.66
CA ASP A 142 -7.10 0.60 23.27
C ASP A 142 -6.53 1.41 22.09
N ASP A 143 -5.22 1.66 22.07
CA ASP A 143 -4.55 2.30 20.94
C ASP A 143 -4.58 1.39 19.70
N ALA A 144 -4.34 0.09 19.86
CA ALA A 144 -4.48 -0.89 18.78
C ALA A 144 -5.91 -0.91 18.20
N TYR A 145 -6.92 -0.78 19.07
CA TYR A 145 -8.33 -0.66 18.69
C TYR A 145 -8.59 0.58 17.84
N VAL A 146 -8.04 1.74 18.20
CA VAL A 146 -8.15 2.97 17.41
C VAL A 146 -7.57 2.75 16.01
N GLU A 147 -6.41 2.12 15.90
CA GLU A 147 -5.76 1.90 14.61
C GLU A 147 -6.54 0.91 13.72
N VAL A 148 -7.12 -0.18 14.24
CA VAL A 148 -7.99 -1.04 13.41
C VAL A 148 -9.32 -0.39 13.04
N ARG A 149 -9.84 0.54 13.85
CA ARG A 149 -10.98 1.37 13.45
C ARG A 149 -10.61 2.27 12.27
N ARG A 150 -9.41 2.87 12.26
CA ARG A 150 -8.89 3.65 11.12
C ARG A 150 -8.72 2.78 9.87
N VAL A 151 -8.16 1.57 10.01
CA VAL A 151 -8.10 0.59 8.90
C VAL A 151 -9.48 0.35 8.29
N ASN A 152 -10.48 0.07 9.12
CA ASN A 152 -11.84 -0.18 8.65
C ASN A 152 -12.46 1.02 7.92
N VAL A 153 -12.20 2.25 8.40
CA VAL A 153 -12.64 3.48 7.72
C VAL A 153 -11.97 3.60 6.35
N LYS A 154 -10.64 3.46 6.27
CA LYS A 154 -9.89 3.54 5.01
C LYS A 154 -10.37 2.51 3.98
N LEU A 155 -10.68 1.28 4.42
CA LEU A 155 -11.23 0.24 3.56
C LEU A 155 -12.63 0.58 3.01
N VAL A 156 -13.50 1.18 3.83
CA VAL A 156 -14.84 1.61 3.40
C VAL A 156 -14.75 2.77 2.41
N GLU A 157 -13.91 3.78 2.70
CA GLU A 157 -13.70 4.91 1.80
C GLU A 157 -13.18 4.48 0.42
N LEU A 158 -12.33 3.46 0.40
CA LEU A 158 -11.80 2.87 -0.82
C LEU A 158 -12.86 2.12 -1.61
N GLU A 159 -13.70 1.31 -0.95
CA GLU A 159 -14.85 0.65 -1.58
C GLU A 159 -15.81 1.68 -2.20
N ASP A 160 -16.12 2.76 -1.48
CA ASP A 160 -16.97 3.84 -1.95
C ASP A 160 -16.36 4.62 -3.12
N LYS A 161 -15.06 4.93 -3.06
CA LYS A 161 -14.34 5.60 -4.15
C LYS A 161 -14.36 4.75 -5.42
N ASN A 162 -14.11 3.45 -5.31
CA ASN A 162 -14.14 2.52 -6.44
C ASN A 162 -15.55 2.39 -7.02
N LYS A 163 -16.57 2.31 -6.17
CA LYS A 163 -17.98 2.28 -6.61
C LYS A 163 -18.35 3.54 -7.40
N ARG A 164 -18.03 4.73 -6.88
CA ARG A 164 -18.29 6.01 -7.56
C ARG A 164 -17.57 6.12 -8.90
N LEU A 165 -16.32 5.63 -8.97
CA LEU A 165 -15.57 5.59 -10.22
C LEU A 165 -16.28 4.73 -11.27
N VAL A 166 -16.71 3.52 -10.89
CA VAL A 166 -17.45 2.61 -11.77
C VAL A 166 -18.77 3.22 -12.24
N GLU A 167 -19.53 3.83 -11.32
CA GLU A 167 -20.78 4.54 -11.63
C GLU A 167 -20.54 5.69 -12.61
N SER A 168 -19.50 6.48 -12.41
CA SER A 168 -19.12 7.59 -13.30
C SER A 168 -18.72 7.10 -14.69
N LEU A 169 -17.96 6.01 -14.79
CA LEU A 169 -17.54 5.44 -16.07
C LEU A 169 -18.75 4.89 -16.84
N ASN A 170 -19.68 4.24 -16.15
CA ASN A 170 -20.89 3.69 -16.77
C ASN A 170 -21.93 4.75 -17.14
N SER A 171 -21.89 5.92 -16.51
CA SER A 171 -22.80 7.04 -16.79
C SER A 171 -22.27 7.99 -17.88
N ALA A 172 -21.07 7.75 -18.40
CA ALA A 172 -20.49 8.59 -19.45
C ALA A 172 -21.29 8.44 -20.76
N GLN A 173 -21.47 9.55 -21.49
CA GLN A 173 -22.30 9.60 -22.70
C GLN A 173 -21.83 8.63 -23.80
N ASP A 174 -20.53 8.38 -23.87
CA ASP A 174 -19.89 7.50 -24.85
C ASP A 174 -19.67 6.07 -24.32
N ALA A 175 -20.22 5.74 -23.13
CA ALA A 175 -20.07 4.44 -22.51
C ALA A 175 -20.79 3.35 -23.34
N SER A 176 -20.01 2.72 -24.22
CA SER A 176 -20.50 1.65 -25.11
C SER A 176 -20.33 0.25 -24.48
N ILE A 177 -19.46 0.13 -23.47
CA ILE A 177 -19.16 -1.12 -22.77
C ILE A 177 -19.34 -0.90 -21.27
N PRO A 178 -20.21 -1.67 -20.58
CA PRO A 178 -20.40 -1.52 -19.14
C PRO A 178 -19.12 -1.96 -18.41
N PHE A 179 -18.51 -1.03 -17.69
CA PHE A 179 -17.43 -1.32 -16.76
C PHE A 179 -18.01 -2.04 -15.55
N LYS A 180 -17.60 -3.28 -15.34
CA LYS A 180 -17.90 -4.02 -14.12
C LYS A 180 -16.71 -3.90 -13.19
N MET A 181 -16.98 -3.54 -11.94
CA MET A 181 -15.97 -3.62 -10.90
C MET A 181 -15.54 -5.09 -10.78
N GLN A 182 -14.27 -5.35 -11.05
CA GLN A 182 -13.67 -6.62 -10.65
C GLN A 182 -13.45 -6.55 -9.14
N ALA A 183 -14.13 -7.42 -8.39
CA ALA A 183 -13.82 -7.61 -6.98
C ALA A 183 -12.45 -8.29 -6.90
N GLY A 184 -11.52 -7.71 -6.14
CA GLY A 184 -10.11 -8.09 -6.18
C GLY A 184 -9.36 -7.19 -7.18
N ASN A 185 -8.25 -6.56 -6.81
CA ASN A 185 -7.06 -7.36 -6.55
C ASN A 185 -6.09 -6.80 -5.50
N PHE A 186 -6.31 -5.63 -4.89
CA PHE A 186 -5.27 -5.04 -4.02
C PHE A 186 -5.77 -4.19 -2.84
N TYR A 187 -7.07 -4.23 -2.54
CA TYR A 187 -7.70 -3.25 -1.67
C TYR A 187 -8.46 -3.86 -0.48
N ASP A 188 -8.94 -5.09 -0.61
CA ASP A 188 -9.63 -5.80 0.46
C ASP A 188 -8.68 -6.83 1.07
N ASP A 189 -8.13 -6.51 2.24
CA ASP A 189 -6.97 -7.20 2.83
C ASP A 189 -7.42 -8.20 3.92
N ALA A 190 -7.13 -9.49 3.70
CA ALA A 190 -7.47 -10.55 4.66
C ALA A 190 -6.73 -10.37 6.00
N LEU A 191 -5.48 -9.92 6.00
CA LEU A 191 -4.74 -9.62 7.24
C LEU A 191 -5.42 -8.48 8.00
N ALA A 192 -5.85 -7.41 7.31
CA ALA A 192 -6.54 -6.28 7.92
C ALA A 192 -7.81 -6.72 8.66
N HIS A 193 -8.65 -7.53 8.00
CA HIS A 193 -9.89 -8.04 8.62
C HIS A 193 -9.60 -9.05 9.73
N TYR A 194 -8.59 -9.89 9.57
CA TYR A 194 -8.21 -10.85 10.60
C TYR A 194 -7.68 -10.16 11.85
N LEU A 195 -6.80 -9.16 11.70
CA LEU A 195 -6.29 -8.36 12.82
C LEU A 195 -7.42 -7.58 13.51
N SER A 196 -8.32 -6.98 12.73
CA SER A 196 -9.52 -6.31 13.26
C SER A 196 -10.37 -7.28 14.09
N TYR A 197 -10.62 -8.48 13.58
CA TYR A 197 -11.33 -9.54 14.29
C TYR A 197 -10.66 -9.87 15.65
N LEU A 198 -9.35 -10.05 15.68
CA LEU A 198 -8.62 -10.38 16.92
C LEU A 198 -8.76 -9.26 17.97
N ILE A 199 -8.63 -8.00 17.55
CA ILE A 199 -8.72 -6.85 18.45
C ILE A 199 -10.15 -6.62 18.94
N PHE A 200 -11.15 -6.70 18.06
CA PHE A 200 -12.56 -6.63 18.46
C PHE A 200 -12.96 -7.77 19.40
N ARG A 201 -12.37 -8.96 19.20
CA ARG A 201 -12.58 -10.10 20.10
C ARG A 201 -12.03 -9.80 21.48
N ALA A 202 -10.81 -9.27 21.57
CA ALA A 202 -10.18 -8.88 22.82
C ALA A 202 -10.98 -7.79 23.57
N GLN A 203 -11.62 -6.88 22.83
CA GLN A 203 -12.50 -5.85 23.38
C GLN A 203 -13.91 -6.37 23.75
N GLY A 204 -14.27 -7.59 23.33
CA GLY A 204 -15.59 -8.18 23.59
C GLY A 204 -16.69 -7.58 22.71
N GLU A 205 -16.40 -7.26 21.46
CA GLU A 205 -17.36 -6.71 20.49
C GLU A 205 -17.84 -7.77 19.49
N PRO A 206 -18.89 -8.56 19.79
CA PRO A 206 -19.29 -9.72 18.99
C PRO A 206 -19.78 -9.35 17.57
N ASP A 207 -20.49 -8.23 17.42
CA ASP A 207 -20.97 -7.78 16.11
C ASP A 207 -19.82 -7.37 15.20
N ASN A 208 -18.84 -6.63 15.73
CA ASN A 208 -17.67 -6.23 14.95
C ASN A 208 -16.80 -7.46 14.61
N CYS A 209 -16.71 -8.45 15.50
CA CYS A 209 -16.08 -9.73 15.18
C CYS A 209 -16.75 -10.44 14.00
N ARG A 210 -18.09 -10.54 14.02
CA ARG A 210 -18.86 -11.15 12.94
C ARG A 210 -18.63 -10.41 11.62
N ILE A 211 -18.72 -9.08 11.62
CA ILE A 211 -18.49 -8.26 10.43
C ILE A 211 -17.07 -8.46 9.88
N SER A 212 -16.05 -8.42 10.74
CA SER A 212 -14.66 -8.64 10.32
C SER A 212 -14.45 -10.05 9.74
N LEU A 213 -15.06 -11.09 10.32
CA LEU A 213 -14.99 -12.44 9.77
C LEU A 213 -15.72 -12.58 8.41
N GLN A 214 -16.84 -11.90 8.22
CA GLN A 214 -17.56 -11.88 6.94
C GLN A 214 -16.73 -11.17 5.86
N LYS A 215 -16.14 -10.02 6.18
CA LYS A 215 -15.24 -9.30 5.27
C LYS A 215 -13.98 -10.10 4.98
N LEU A 216 -13.41 -10.78 5.98
CA LEU A 216 -12.29 -11.70 5.80
C LEU A 216 -12.62 -12.81 4.78
N GLN A 217 -13.78 -13.47 4.92
CA GLN A 217 -14.21 -14.51 3.99
C GLN A 217 -14.41 -13.94 2.57
N LYS A 218 -15.05 -12.77 2.44
CA LYS A 218 -15.21 -12.07 1.14
C LYS A 218 -13.85 -11.75 0.49
N ALA A 219 -12.91 -11.19 1.25
CA ALA A 219 -11.56 -10.88 0.78
C ALA A 219 -10.81 -12.15 0.36
N TRP A 220 -10.98 -13.25 1.11
CA TRP A 220 -10.37 -14.53 0.80
C TRP A 220 -10.89 -15.13 -0.52
N ASP A 221 -12.21 -15.12 -0.72
CA ASP A 221 -12.87 -15.68 -1.89
C ASP A 221 -12.63 -14.84 -3.16
N ALA A 222 -12.51 -13.52 -3.00
CA ALA A 222 -12.27 -12.59 -4.11
C ALA A 222 -10.82 -12.62 -4.62
N ASN A 223 -9.84 -12.92 -3.76
CA ASN A 223 -8.41 -12.84 -4.09
C ASN A 223 -7.75 -14.23 -4.15
N GLY A 224 -8.34 -15.16 -4.91
CA GLY A 224 -7.85 -16.54 -5.04
C GLY A 224 -6.45 -16.68 -5.64
N GLU A 225 -5.94 -15.67 -6.35
CA GLU A 225 -4.56 -15.62 -6.85
C GLU A 225 -3.55 -15.44 -5.70
N ILE A 226 -3.92 -14.68 -4.67
CA ILE A 226 -3.09 -14.40 -3.48
C ILE A 226 -3.33 -15.48 -2.43
N TYR A 227 -4.60 -15.77 -2.14
CA TYR A 227 -5.03 -16.77 -1.17
C TYR A 227 -5.38 -18.09 -1.86
N ASN A 228 -4.42 -18.67 -2.56
CA ASN A 228 -4.57 -19.88 -3.38
C ASN A 228 -4.74 -21.20 -2.58
N PHE A 229 -5.14 -21.08 -1.31
CA PHE A 229 -5.37 -22.19 -0.38
C PHE A 229 -6.65 -21.96 0.41
N SER A 230 -7.22 -23.05 0.92
CA SER A 230 -8.47 -23.00 1.67
C SER A 230 -8.32 -22.19 2.95
N MET A 231 -9.25 -21.26 3.19
CA MET A 231 -9.34 -20.53 4.45
C MET A 231 -9.37 -21.50 5.65
N PRO A 232 -8.59 -21.23 6.73
CA PRO A 232 -8.50 -22.11 7.89
C PRO A 232 -9.86 -22.49 8.48
N SER A 233 -10.05 -23.80 8.73
CA SER A 233 -11.33 -24.34 9.21
C SER A 233 -11.78 -23.76 10.55
N VAL A 234 -10.83 -23.33 11.40
CA VAL A 234 -11.12 -22.64 12.67
C VAL A 234 -11.87 -21.33 12.42
N LEU A 235 -11.43 -20.51 11.47
CA LEU A 235 -12.07 -19.23 11.15
C LEU A 235 -13.45 -19.43 10.54
N LYS A 236 -13.61 -20.45 9.69
CA LYS A 236 -14.93 -20.83 9.15
C LYS A 236 -15.91 -21.24 10.25
N LYS A 237 -15.47 -22.05 11.21
CA LYS A 237 -16.29 -22.46 12.37
C LYS A 237 -16.64 -21.28 13.26
N GLU A 238 -15.70 -20.36 13.46
CA GLU A 238 -15.95 -19.14 14.23
C GLU A 238 -17.01 -18.27 13.56
N LEU A 239 -16.88 -18.02 12.25
CA LEU A 239 -17.89 -17.27 11.49
C LEU A 239 -19.27 -17.91 11.60
N GLN A 240 -19.38 -19.23 11.39
CA GLN A 240 -20.65 -19.97 11.55
C GLN A 240 -21.24 -19.87 12.96
N ALA A 241 -20.40 -19.86 14.00
CA ALA A 241 -20.86 -19.68 15.37
C ALA A 241 -21.44 -18.28 15.58
N PHE A 242 -20.78 -17.23 15.08
CA PHE A 242 -21.28 -15.85 15.15
C PHE A 242 -22.60 -15.69 14.38
N GLU A 243 -22.70 -16.22 13.17
CA GLU A 243 -23.92 -16.14 12.35
C GLU A 243 -25.10 -16.89 12.95
N ALA A 244 -24.83 -17.98 13.67
CA ALA A 244 -25.86 -18.72 14.39
C ALA A 244 -26.19 -18.14 15.78
N GLY A 245 -25.69 -16.95 16.12
CA GLY A 245 -25.93 -16.29 17.41
C GLY A 245 -25.24 -16.96 18.61
N ARG A 246 -24.31 -17.90 18.36
CA ARG A 246 -23.58 -18.66 19.39
C ARG A 246 -22.15 -18.16 19.63
N GLY A 247 -21.66 -17.26 18.78
CA GLY A 247 -20.26 -16.82 18.79
C GLY A 247 -19.91 -15.72 19.78
N GLY A 248 -20.89 -15.20 20.54
CA GLY A 248 -20.80 -13.83 21.04
C GLY A 248 -21.13 -13.60 22.51
N ASP A 249 -20.81 -14.51 23.44
CA ASP A 249 -20.73 -14.10 24.85
C ASP A 249 -19.49 -13.19 25.02
N PRO A 250 -19.66 -11.88 25.27
CA PRO A 250 -18.54 -10.94 25.37
C PRO A 250 -17.55 -11.34 26.47
N GLN A 251 -18.03 -11.98 27.54
CA GLN A 251 -17.18 -12.38 28.65
C GLN A 251 -16.35 -13.63 28.30
N ALA A 252 -16.95 -14.61 27.63
CA ALA A 252 -16.22 -15.78 27.12
C ALA A 252 -15.22 -15.43 26.02
N MET A 253 -15.47 -14.38 25.23
CA MET A 253 -14.55 -13.89 24.20
C MET A 253 -13.25 -13.33 24.78
N LYS A 254 -13.26 -12.86 26.04
CA LYS A 254 -12.07 -12.42 26.77
C LYS A 254 -11.22 -13.58 27.28
N ASN A 255 -11.69 -14.83 27.22
CA ASN A 255 -10.89 -15.99 27.59
C ASN A 255 -9.73 -16.20 26.61
N GLY A 256 -8.59 -16.63 27.18
CA GLY A 256 -7.26 -16.62 26.55
C GLY A 256 -7.20 -17.34 25.20
N ARG A 257 -7.01 -16.56 24.12
CA ARG A 257 -6.63 -17.06 22.80
C ARG A 257 -5.23 -16.57 22.50
N LEU A 258 -4.35 -17.50 22.16
CA LEU A 258 -3.05 -17.17 21.58
C LEU A 258 -3.22 -17.06 20.07
N ALA A 259 -2.91 -15.89 19.51
CA ALA A 259 -2.76 -15.68 18.08
C ALA A 259 -1.31 -15.31 17.80
N LEU A 260 -0.67 -16.04 16.89
CA LEU A 260 0.68 -15.74 16.43
C LEU A 260 0.59 -15.22 14.99
N ILE A 261 1.11 -14.02 14.77
CA ILE A 261 1.23 -13.41 13.45
C ILE A 261 2.72 -13.27 13.15
N ALA A 262 3.13 -13.75 11.98
CA ALA A 262 4.49 -13.62 11.49
C ALA A 262 4.46 -13.22 10.02
N PHE A 263 5.32 -12.26 9.66
CA PHE A 263 5.59 -11.91 8.26
C PHE A 263 6.75 -12.77 7.78
N VAL A 264 6.57 -13.46 6.65
CA VAL A 264 7.57 -14.38 6.08
C VAL A 264 7.74 -14.14 4.59
N GLY A 265 8.96 -14.36 4.11
CA GLY A 265 9.31 -14.20 2.70
C GLY A 265 9.67 -12.77 2.31
N ASN A 266 9.87 -12.56 1.01
CA ASN A 266 10.21 -11.26 0.44
C ASN A 266 8.95 -10.60 -0.14
N ALA A 267 8.92 -9.27 -0.13
CA ALA A 267 7.88 -8.51 -0.81
C ALA A 267 7.86 -8.84 -2.34
N PRO A 268 6.70 -8.76 -2.99
CA PRO A 268 6.60 -8.94 -4.44
C PRO A 268 7.54 -7.97 -5.17
N ARG A 269 8.38 -8.48 -6.08
CA ARG A 269 9.18 -7.61 -6.96
C ARG A 269 8.30 -7.14 -8.11
N LYS A 270 8.03 -5.83 -8.17
CA LYS A 270 7.38 -5.21 -9.33
C LYS A 270 8.29 -5.41 -10.55
N LYS A 271 7.84 -6.22 -11.50
CA LYS A 271 8.46 -6.32 -12.82
C LYS A 271 7.76 -5.33 -13.73
N ALA A 272 8.54 -4.47 -14.40
CA ALA A 272 8.00 -3.64 -15.46
C ALA A 272 7.64 -4.54 -16.63
N ILE A 273 6.35 -4.78 -16.82
CA ILE A 273 5.82 -5.37 -18.04
C ILE A 273 5.49 -4.17 -18.93
N GLY A 274 6.27 -3.97 -19.99
CA GLY A 274 5.96 -2.91 -20.94
C GLY A 274 4.76 -3.31 -21.79
N GLY A 275 3.87 -2.35 -22.05
CA GLY A 275 2.68 -2.57 -22.86
C GLY A 275 2.60 -1.58 -24.01
N LEU A 276 2.12 -2.04 -25.17
CA LEU A 276 1.73 -1.18 -26.28
C LEU A 276 0.24 -0.86 -26.15
N ILE A 277 -0.08 0.43 -26.10
CA ILE A 277 -1.46 0.92 -26.22
C ILE A 277 -1.66 1.30 -27.68
N THR A 278 -2.56 0.60 -28.36
CA THR A 278 -2.99 0.92 -29.73
C THR A 278 -4.41 1.46 -29.69
N THR A 279 -4.59 2.69 -30.16
CA THR A 279 -5.92 3.30 -30.29
C THR A 279 -6.44 3.09 -31.71
N TYR A 280 -7.64 2.57 -31.83
CA TYR A 280 -8.44 2.47 -33.05
C TYR A 280 -9.64 3.42 -32.93
N ASP A 281 -10.32 3.70 -34.05
CA ASP A 281 -11.47 4.62 -34.07
C ASP A 281 -12.59 4.23 -33.07
N ASN A 282 -12.70 2.95 -32.72
CA ASN A 282 -13.72 2.42 -31.82
C ASN A 282 -13.19 1.44 -30.75
N ALA A 283 -11.88 1.30 -30.60
CA ALA A 283 -11.29 0.34 -29.68
C ALA A 283 -9.93 0.78 -29.15
N ILE A 284 -9.53 0.26 -27.99
CA ILE A 284 -8.17 0.36 -27.49
C ILE A 284 -7.63 -1.06 -27.33
N GLY A 285 -6.55 -1.38 -28.02
CA GLY A 285 -5.78 -2.59 -27.83
C GLY A 285 -4.68 -2.36 -26.80
N ILE A 286 -4.58 -3.23 -25.80
CA ILE A 286 -3.46 -3.26 -24.86
C ILE A 286 -2.78 -4.61 -25.07
N SER A 287 -1.49 -4.59 -25.39
CA SER A 287 -0.68 -5.79 -25.61
C SER A 287 0.64 -5.67 -24.86
N GLU A 288 1.23 -6.80 -24.46
CA GLU A 288 2.61 -6.81 -23.97
C GLU A 288 3.58 -6.54 -25.13
N LEU A 289 4.70 -5.85 -24.87
CA LEU A 289 5.71 -5.54 -25.89
C LEU A 289 6.22 -6.77 -26.67
N ASP A 290 6.15 -7.96 -26.05
CA ASP A 290 6.71 -9.20 -26.58
C ASP A 290 5.66 -10.08 -27.29
N VAL A 291 4.39 -9.66 -27.37
CA VAL A 291 3.31 -10.40 -28.04
C VAL A 291 2.94 -9.68 -29.36
N PRO A 292 3.18 -10.30 -30.54
CA PRO A 292 2.73 -9.73 -31.80
C PRO A 292 1.22 -9.53 -31.78
N ILE A 293 0.77 -8.29 -32.02
CA ILE A 293 -0.66 -7.99 -32.14
C ILE A 293 -1.19 -8.76 -33.34
N ALA A 294 -2.00 -9.79 -33.12
CA ALA A 294 -2.90 -10.28 -34.15
C ALA A 294 -3.89 -9.15 -34.43
N LEU A 295 -3.67 -8.43 -35.53
CA LEU A 295 -4.59 -7.40 -35.99
C LEU A 295 -5.99 -8.01 -36.06
N PRO A 296 -7.01 -7.37 -35.48
CA PRO A 296 -8.38 -7.78 -35.78
C PRO A 296 -8.52 -7.72 -37.30
N ASN A 297 -8.98 -8.81 -37.92
CA ASN A 297 -9.40 -8.77 -39.31
C ASN A 297 -10.62 -7.84 -39.37
N ILE A 298 -10.40 -6.60 -39.77
CA ILE A 298 -11.45 -5.64 -40.14
C ILE A 298 -11.67 -5.75 -41.65
#